data_AF-A0A2X3UNQ9-F1
#
_entry.id   AF-A0A2X3UNQ9-F1
#
_cell.length_a   1.000
_cell.length_b   1.000
_cell.length_c   1.000
_cell.angle_alpha   90.00
_cell.angle_beta   90.00
_cell.angle_gamma   90.00
#
_symmetry.space_group_name_H-M   'P 1'
#
loop_
_entity.id
_entity.type
_entity.pdbx_description
1 polymer ?
#
loop_
_entity_poly.entity_id
_entity_poly.type
_entity_poly.pdbx_seq_one_letter_code
_entity_poly.pdbx_strand_id
1 'polypeptide(L)'
;MMNVATQYRVNEQNVTDAYYKLMRPEAQIKSYIEDALRSSVPKLTLDELFEKKDEIALEVQHQVAEEMTAYGYIIVKTLITKVSQMLKLSSL
;
A
#
# COMPACT_ATOMS: atom_id res chain seq x y z
N MET A 1 -14.81 1.28 -0.63
CA MET A 1 -13.58 1.35 0.21
C MET A 1 -12.72 0.13 -0.08
N MET A 2 -11.44 0.33 -0.42
CA MET A 2 -10.50 -0.76 -0.63
C MET A 2 -9.66 -0.96 0.63
N ASN A 3 -9.61 -2.18 1.16
CA ASN A 3 -8.77 -2.49 2.31
C ASN A 3 -7.49 -3.17 1.83
N VAL A 4 -6.36 -2.70 2.34
CA VAL A 4 -5.06 -3.29 2.07
C VAL A 4 -4.44 -3.73 3.39
N ALA A 5 -3.93 -4.95 3.40
CA ALA A 5 -3.11 -5.48 4.48
C ALA A 5 -1.66 -5.52 4.02
N THR A 6 -0.75 -5.02 4.85
CA THR A 6 0.67 -4.97 4.55
C THR A 6 1.47 -5.53 5.70
N GLN A 7 2.36 -6.47 5.40
CA GLN A 7 3.35 -7.00 6.31
C GLN A 7 4.67 -6.31 6.04
N TYR A 8 5.32 -5.83 7.10
CA TYR A 8 6.63 -5.22 7.04
C TYR A 8 7.45 -5.61 8.27
N ARG A 9 8.77 -5.44 8.17
CA ARG A 9 9.71 -5.61 9.28
C ARG A 9 10.85 -4.63 9.17
N VAL A 10 11.57 -4.44 10.27
CA VAL A 10 12.84 -3.72 10.27
C VAL A 10 13.88 -4.55 9.52
N ASN A 11 14.68 -3.89 8.70
CA ASN A 11 15.89 -4.45 8.14
C ASN A 11 16.98 -4.50 9.23
N GLU A 12 17.44 -5.70 9.58
CA GLU A 12 18.47 -5.92 10.61
C GLU A 12 19.79 -5.22 10.27
N GLN A 13 20.07 -4.97 9.00
CA GLN A 13 21.26 -4.21 8.57
C GLN A 13 21.09 -2.68 8.73
N ASN A 14 19.87 -2.18 8.94
CA ASN A 14 19.55 -0.74 8.96
C ASN A 14 18.69 -0.35 10.19
N VAL A 15 18.89 -1.00 11.34
CA VAL A 15 18.08 -0.77 12.56
C VAL A 15 18.16 0.68 13.04
N THR A 16 19.34 1.30 13.00
CA THR A 16 19.53 2.71 13.38
C THR A 16 18.67 3.65 12.54
N ASP A 17 18.60 3.39 11.24
CA ASP A 17 17.78 4.17 10.31
C ASP A 17 16.30 3.99 10.61
N ALA A 18 15.87 2.74 10.81
CA ALA A 18 14.48 2.42 11.15
C ALA A 18 14.02 3.09 12.46
N TYR A 19 14.93 3.27 13.41
CA TYR A 19 14.65 3.90 14.69
C TYR A 19 14.63 5.43 14.61
N TYR A 20 15.59 6.05 13.91
CA TYR A 20 15.78 7.51 13.95
C TYR A 20 15.23 8.27 12.73
N LYS A 21 15.19 7.65 11.54
CA LYS A 21 14.82 8.36 10.30
C LYS A 21 13.33 8.38 10.01
N LEU A 22 12.56 7.44 10.54
CA LEU A 22 11.12 7.33 10.26
C LEU A 22 10.30 7.20 11.54
N MET A 23 9.47 8.20 11.81
CA MET A 23 8.50 8.17 12.90
C MET A 23 7.18 7.58 12.43
N ARG A 24 6.52 6.80 13.31
CA ARG A 24 5.20 6.20 13.05
C ARG A 24 5.17 5.39 11.74
N PRO A 25 6.00 4.34 11.61
CA PRO A 25 6.18 3.61 10.35
C PRO A 25 4.86 3.07 9.78
N GLU A 26 3.96 2.57 10.63
CA GLU A 26 2.63 2.08 10.19
C GLU A 26 1.82 3.16 9.45
N ALA A 27 1.75 4.37 10.02
CA ALA A 27 1.00 5.48 9.43
C ALA A 27 1.65 6.00 8.13
N GLN A 28 2.98 6.00 8.08
CA GLN A 28 3.73 6.40 6.89
C GLN A 28 3.53 5.39 5.76
N ILE A 29 3.76 4.10 6.02
CA ILE A 29 3.53 3.00 5.07
C ILE A 29 2.10 3.05 4.53
N LYS A 30 1.10 3.23 5.40
CA LYS A 30 -0.30 3.38 5.00
C LYS A 30 -0.51 4.56 4.05
N SER A 31 0.12 5.71 4.31
CA SER A 31 0.01 6.90 3.45
C SER A 31 0.58 6.65 2.05
N TYR A 32 1.74 5.99 1.95
CA TYR A 32 2.34 5.61 0.66
C TYR A 32 1.49 4.61 -0.11
N ILE A 33 0.88 3.63 0.58
CA ILE A 33 -0.08 2.70 -0.04
C ILE A 33 -1.28 3.46 -0.61
N GLU A 34 -1.87 4.37 0.16
CA GLU A 34 -3.02 5.16 -0.29
C GLU A 34 -2.68 6.02 -1.51
N ASP A 35 -1.45 6.54 -1.60
CA ASP A 35 -0.99 7.30 -2.75
C ASP A 35 -0.75 6.44 -4.00
N ALA A 36 -0.05 5.32 -3.86
CA ALA A 36 0.14 4.35 -4.94
C ALA A 36 -1.20 3.89 -5.53
N LEU A 37 -2.17 3.57 -4.65
CA LEU A 37 -3.52 3.19 -5.07
C LEU A 37 -4.28 4.31 -5.77
N ARG A 38 -4.13 5.55 -5.32
CA ARG A 38 -4.76 6.72 -5.94
C ARG A 38 -4.27 6.94 -7.38
N SER A 39 -3.03 6.56 -7.68
CA SER A 39 -2.46 6.65 -9.04
C SER A 39 -2.94 5.53 -9.98
N SER A 40 -3.07 4.31 -9.46
CA SER A 40 -3.35 3.11 -10.28
C SER A 40 -4.85 2.77 -10.40
N VAL A 41 -5.62 2.90 -9.32
CA VAL A 41 -7.01 2.37 -9.25
C VAL A 41 -8.05 3.18 -10.04
N PRO A 42 -8.07 4.52 -10.03
CA PRO A 42 -9.15 5.30 -10.69
C PRO A 42 -9.27 5.10 -12.20
N LYS A 43 -8.27 4.49 -12.83
CA LYS A 43 -8.23 4.19 -14.27
C LYS A 43 -8.91 2.86 -14.62
N LEU A 44 -9.31 2.08 -13.63
CA LEU A 44 -9.85 0.72 -13.79
C LEU A 44 -11.35 0.68 -13.49
N THR A 45 -12.05 -0.16 -14.23
CA THR A 45 -13.42 -0.59 -13.88
C THR A 45 -13.39 -1.51 -12.65
N LEU A 46 -14.56 -1.77 -12.05
CA LEU A 46 -14.65 -2.68 -10.90
C LEU A 46 -14.21 -4.10 -11.26
N ASP A 47 -14.62 -4.60 -12.43
CA ASP A 47 -14.28 -5.96 -12.86
C ASP A 47 -12.78 -6.09 -13.10
N GLU A 48 -12.17 -5.11 -13.79
CA GLU A 48 -10.71 -5.05 -13.97
C GLU A 48 -9.97 -4.98 -12.62
N LEU A 49 -10.51 -4.25 -11.65
CA LEU A 49 -9.93 -4.17 -10.29
C LEU A 49 -9.98 -5.53 -9.57
N PHE A 50 -11.05 -6.31 -9.76
CA PHE A 50 -11.13 -7.66 -9.22
C PHE A 50 -10.18 -8.64 -9.91
N GLU A 51 -10.10 -8.59 -11.24
CA GLU A 51 -9.20 -9.44 -12.04
C GLU A 51 -7.73 -9.13 -11.75
N LYS A 52 -7.37 -7.85 -11.62
CA LYS A 52 -5.99 -7.39 -11.45
C LYS A 52 -5.58 -7.17 -9.99
N LYS A 53 -6.38 -7.58 -9.01
CA LYS A 53 -6.13 -7.28 -7.58
C LYS A 53 -4.71 -7.65 -7.14
N ASP A 54 -4.19 -8.79 -7.61
CA ASP A 54 -2.90 -9.33 -7.19
C ASP A 54 -1.75 -8.60 -7.89
N GLU A 55 -1.96 -8.18 -9.14
CA GLU A 55 -1.03 -7.33 -9.89
C GLU A 55 -0.92 -5.94 -9.24
N ILE A 56 -2.05 -5.33 -8.90
CA ILE A 56 -2.08 -4.03 -8.20
C ILE A 56 -1.43 -4.15 -6.83
N ALA A 57 -1.70 -5.22 -6.09
CA ALA A 57 -1.06 -5.45 -4.80
C ALA A 57 0.48 -5.55 -4.92
N LEU A 58 0.97 -6.21 -5.97
CA LEU A 58 2.40 -6.34 -6.25
C LEU A 58 3.02 -5.00 -6.66
N GLU A 59 2.36 -4.25 -7.53
CA GLU A 59 2.80 -2.92 -7.95
C GLU A 59 2.93 -1.98 -6.74
N VAL A 60 1.89 -1.91 -5.90
CA VAL A 60 1.89 -1.14 -4.65
C VAL A 60 3.01 -1.61 -3.73
N GLN A 61 3.22 -2.92 -3.61
CA GLN A 61 4.30 -3.47 -2.79
C GLN A 61 5.67 -2.95 -3.27
N HIS A 62 5.92 -2.95 -4.57
CA HIS A 62 7.19 -2.49 -5.13
C HIS A 62 7.41 -0.99 -4.88
N GLN A 63 6.41 -0.15 -5.19
CA GLN A 63 6.52 1.29 -4.98
C GLN A 63 6.78 1.64 -3.51
N VAL A 64 6.04 1.02 -2.59
CA VAL A 64 6.19 1.27 -1.15
C VAL A 64 7.52 0.68 -0.64
N ALA A 65 7.97 -0.46 -1.15
CA ALA A 65 9.24 -1.07 -0.76
C ALA A 65 10.45 -0.20 -1.15
N GLU A 66 10.41 0.43 -2.33
CA GLU A 66 11.46 1.33 -2.81
C GLU A 66 11.66 2.50 -1.84
N GLU A 67 10.56 3.14 -1.44
CA GLU A 67 10.56 4.26 -0.49
C GLU A 67 10.99 3.81 0.92
N MET A 68 10.44 2.69 1.41
CA MET A 68 10.65 2.24 2.79
C MET A 68 12.05 1.67 3.05
N THR A 69 12.75 1.24 1.99
CA THR A 69 14.14 0.77 2.09
C THR A 69 15.07 1.87 2.59
N ALA A 70 14.87 3.12 2.17
CA ALA A 70 15.66 4.28 2.61
C ALA A 70 15.54 4.56 4.11
N TYR A 71 14.46 4.06 4.72
CA TYR A 71 14.18 4.18 6.15
C TYR A 71 14.49 2.91 6.93
N GLY A 72 15.10 1.89 6.32
CA GLY A 72 15.44 0.64 7.01
C GLY A 72 14.27 -0.31 7.23
N TYR A 73 13.20 -0.20 6.44
CA TYR A 73 12.05 -1.11 6.49
C TYR A 73 11.97 -1.98 5.23
N ILE A 74 11.62 -3.25 5.42
CA ILE A 74 11.36 -4.21 4.35
C ILE A 74 9.85 -4.45 4.30
N ILE A 75 9.24 -4.20 3.13
CA ILE A 75 7.87 -4.63 2.85
C ILE A 75 7.92 -6.09 2.42
N VAL A 76 7.27 -6.97 3.19
CA VAL A 76 7.29 -8.41 2.97
C VAL A 76 6.16 -8.84 2.04
N LYS A 77 4.96 -8.33 2.28
CA LYS A 77 3.76 -8.69 1.51
C LYS A 77 2.73 -7.57 1.56
N THR A 78 2.11 -7.30 0.42
CA THR A 78 0.89 -6.49 0.33
C THR A 78 -0.26 -7.34 -0.22
N LEU A 79 -1.45 -7.18 0.34
CA LEU A 79 -2.67 -7.88 -0.05
C LEU A 79 -3.84 -6.91 -0.13
N ILE A 80 -4.57 -6.94 -1.24
CA ILE A 80 -5.89 -6.30 -1.32
C ILE A 80 -6.92 -7.25 -0.72
N THR A 81 -7.41 -6.92 0.47
CA THR A 81 -8.28 -7.80 1.28
C THR A 81 -9.76 -7.52 1.09
N LYS A 82 -10.11 -6.31 0.62
CA LYS A 82 -11.48 -5.96 0.28
C LYS A 82 -11.48 -4.97 -0.87
N VAL A 83 -12.26 -5.26 -1.90
CA VAL A 83 -12.62 -4.30 -2.95
C VAL A 83 -14.11 -4.02 -2.79
N SER A 84 -14.49 -2.76 -2.57
CA SER A 84 -15.90 -2.39 -2.57
C SER A 84 -16.13 -1.09 -3.32
N GLN A 85 -17.10 -1.13 -4.25
CA GLN A 85 -17.64 0.05 -4.89
C GLN A 85 -18.30 0.91 -3.81
N MET A 86 -17.81 2.14 -3.64
CA MET A 86 -18.69 3.19 -3.17
C MET A 86 -19.44 3.68 -4.42
N LEU A 87 -20.52 2.99 -4.80
CA LEU A 87 -21.51 3.64 -5.65
C LEU A 87 -21.89 4.92 -4.91
N LYS A 88 -21.74 6.06 -5.57
CA LYS A 88 -22.21 7.35 -5.08
C LYS A 88 -23.69 7.23 -4.73
N LEU A 89 -24.03 6.98 -3.46
CA LEU A 89 -25.32 7.34 -2.89
C LEU A 89 -25.31 8.85 -2.62
N SER A 90 -25.14 9.63 -3.68
CA SER A 90 -25.30 11.08 -3.67
C SER A 90 -26.16 11.50 -4.85
N SER A 91 -27.40 11.03 -4.84
CA SER A 91 -28.55 11.65 -5.52
C SER A 91 -29.83 11.07 -4.91
N LEU A 92 -30.07 11.44 -3.66
CA LEU A 92 -31.41 11.69 -3.11
C LEU A 92 -31.40 13.14 -2.62
#